data_AF-A0A2B2C5R7-F1
#
_entry.id   AF-A0A2B2C5R7-F1
#
_cell.length_a   1.000
_cell.length_b   1.000
_cell.length_c   1.000
_cell.angle_alpha   90.00
_cell.angle_beta   90.00
_cell.angle_gamma   90.00
#
_symmetry.space_group_name_H-M   'P 1'
#
loop_
_entity.id
_entity.type
_entity.pdbx_description
1 polymer ?
#
loop_
_entity_poly.entity_id
_entity_poly.type
_entity_poly.pdbx_seq_one_letter_code
_entity_poly.pdbx_strand_id
1 'polypeptide(L)'
;MKFKIHRCNCRKLWSIQTRKTKFTAISVLVDGRWGTELKPQRKYNPKGFVTTNAKQDIIVNPTVEEVGKFEKVAKLIYDKKNVNFNVHQGESLFFAEDGTCYLLKRL
;
A
#
# COMPACT_ATOMS: atom_id res chain seq x y z
N MET A 1 -0.22 2.74 15.67
CA MET A 1 0.95 3.49 15.15
C MET A 1 0.80 3.56 13.65
N LYS A 2 0.83 4.74 13.02
CA LYS A 2 0.51 4.86 11.58
C LYS A 2 1.67 4.42 10.69
N PHE A 3 1.39 3.48 9.79
CA PHE A 3 2.27 3.04 8.72
C PHE A 3 1.92 3.77 7.42
N LYS A 4 2.93 4.06 6.62
CA LYS A 4 2.84 4.67 5.29
C LYS A 4 3.55 3.76 4.30
N ILE A 5 2.81 3.26 3.33
CA ILE A 5 3.29 2.35 2.30
C ILE A 5 3.30 3.10 0.97
N HIS A 6 4.43 3.01 0.25
CA HIS A 6 4.58 3.56 -1.09
C HIS A 6 5.66 2.80 -1.88
N ARG A 7 5.60 2.86 -3.20
CA ARG A 7 6.61 2.26 -4.07
C ARG A 7 7.89 3.12 -4.11
N CYS A 8 9.06 2.53 -3.94
CA CYS A 8 10.32 3.10 -4.43
C CYS A 8 10.59 2.54 -5.82
N ASN A 9 10.26 3.32 -6.84
CA ASN A 9 10.50 2.96 -8.24
C ASN A 9 11.99 2.74 -8.53
N CYS A 10 12.86 3.46 -7.81
CA CYS A 10 14.30 3.32 -7.81
C CYS A 10 14.81 1.89 -7.60
N ARG A 11 14.29 1.22 -6.57
CA ARG A 11 14.75 -0.10 -6.13
C ARG A 11 13.79 -1.20 -6.54
N LYS A 12 12.65 -0.86 -7.16
CA LYS A 12 11.54 -1.78 -7.41
C LYS A 12 11.13 -2.54 -6.13
N LEU A 13 11.05 -1.82 -5.01
CA LEU A 13 10.60 -2.34 -3.70
C LEU A 13 9.50 -1.45 -3.09
N TRP A 14 8.73 -2.03 -2.18
CA TRP A 14 7.77 -1.30 -1.35
C TRP A 14 8.46 -0.78 -0.10
N SER A 15 8.26 0.50 0.20
CA SER A 15 8.79 1.19 1.36
C SER A 15 7.68 1.30 2.40
N ILE A 16 7.93 0.75 3.59
CA ILE A 16 7.02 0.76 4.73
C ILE A 16 7.65 1.64 5.80
N GLN A 17 6.97 2.74 6.11
CA GLN A 17 7.50 3.78 6.98
C GLN A 17 6.53 4.14 8.08
N THR A 18 7.06 4.29 9.29
CA THR A 18 6.39 4.92 10.43
C THR A 18 7.15 6.19 10.82
N ARG A 19 6.76 6.84 11.92
CA ARG A 19 7.55 7.95 12.48
C ARG A 19 8.94 7.50 12.98
N LYS A 20 9.08 6.26 13.47
CA LYS A 20 10.30 5.78 14.14
C LYS A 20 11.14 4.87 13.26
N THR A 21 10.54 4.18 12.29
CA THR A 21 11.20 3.12 11.53
C THR A 21 10.86 3.21 10.05
N LYS A 22 11.77 2.72 9.22
CA LYS A 22 11.58 2.56 7.79
C LYS A 22 12.28 1.28 7.35
N PHE A 23 11.59 0.46 6.58
CA PHE A 23 12.15 -0.74 5.97
C PHE A 23 11.51 -0.97 4.60
N THR A 24 12.03 -1.94 3.85
CA THR A 24 11.58 -2.26 2.49
C THR A 24 11.23 -3.73 2.34
N ALA A 25 10.32 -4.01 1.41
CA ALA A 25 9.82 -5.36 1.11
C ALA A 25 9.63 -5.55 -0.40
N ILE A 26 9.68 -6.80 -0.85
CA ILE A 26 9.41 -7.18 -2.25
C ILE A 26 7.92 -7.10 -2.51
N SER A 27 7.12 -7.63 -1.58
CA SER A 27 5.66 -7.57 -1.58
C SER A 27 5.13 -7.34 -0.16
N VAL A 28 3.89 -6.84 -0.05
CA VAL A 28 3.23 -6.58 1.23
C VAL A 28 1.77 -6.94 1.12
N LEU A 29 1.25 -7.70 2.07
CA LEU A 29 -0.18 -7.89 2.27
C LEU A 29 -0.62 -7.02 3.45
N VAL A 30 -1.65 -6.22 3.23
CA VAL A 30 -2.37 -5.52 4.29
C VAL A 30 -3.70 -6.23 4.46
N ASP A 31 -3.87 -6.92 5.58
CA ASP A 31 -5.08 -7.63 5.97
C ASP A 31 -5.75 -6.86 7.11
N GLY A 32 -6.38 -5.74 6.77
CA GLY A 32 -7.02 -4.85 7.72
C GLY A 32 -7.10 -3.41 7.23
N ARG A 33 -7.94 -2.62 7.91
CA ARG A 33 -8.38 -1.31 7.41
C ARG A 33 -7.22 -0.43 6.99
N TRP A 34 -7.35 0.12 5.78
CA TRP A 34 -6.41 1.05 5.20
C TRP A 34 -7.13 2.29 4.67
N GLY A 35 -6.37 3.37 4.53
CA GLY A 35 -6.82 4.61 3.91
C GLY A 35 -5.68 5.31 3.17
N THR A 36 -5.99 6.28 2.33
CA THR A 36 -4.99 7.05 1.60
C THR A 36 -4.71 8.40 2.28
N GLU A 37 -3.47 8.85 2.19
CA GLU A 37 -3.07 10.20 2.61
C GLU A 37 -2.43 10.89 1.42
N LEU A 38 -3.02 12.01 1.01
CA LEU A 38 -2.53 12.85 -0.07
C LEU A 38 -1.75 14.03 0.51
N LYS A 39 -0.64 14.39 -0.13
CA LYS A 39 0.11 15.63 0.17
C LYS A 39 0.23 16.50 -1.08
N PRO A 40 -0.88 17.10 -1.55
CA PRO A 40 -0.90 17.94 -2.75
C PRO A 40 -0.11 19.24 -2.55
N GLN A 41 -0.09 19.76 -1.32
CA GLN A 41 0.59 21.01 -0.94
C GLN A 41 2.14 20.95 -1.03
N ARG A 42 2.73 19.81 -1.40
CA ARG A 42 4.19 19.71 -1.55
C ARG A 42 4.62 20.45 -2.81
N LYS A 43 5.37 21.54 -2.63
CA LYS A 43 5.95 22.36 -3.72
C LYS A 43 6.74 21.54 -4.76
N TYR A 44 7.33 20.42 -4.34
CA TYR A 44 7.99 19.45 -5.22
C TYR A 44 7.48 18.03 -4.98
N ASN A 45 7.06 17.35 -6.05
CA ASN A 45 6.65 15.94 -6.08
C ASN A 45 5.48 15.64 -5.12
N PRO A 46 4.24 16.08 -5.45
CA PRO A 46 3.05 15.72 -4.68
C PRO A 46 2.91 14.19 -4.60
N LYS A 47 2.69 13.67 -3.38
CA LYS A 47 2.71 12.24 -3.09
C LYS A 47 1.40 11.78 -2.47
N GLY A 48 0.93 10.62 -2.93
CA GLY A 48 -0.04 9.78 -2.23
C GLY A 48 0.64 8.66 -1.47
N PHE A 49 0.11 8.32 -0.31
CA PHE A 49 0.54 7.17 0.49
C PHE A 49 -0.68 6.33 0.84
N VAL A 50 -0.51 5.00 0.83
CA VAL A 50 -1.44 4.14 1.55
C VAL A 50 -1.04 4.12 3.02
N THR A 51 -2.02 4.11 3.90
CA THR A 51 -1.82 4.18 5.34
C THR A 51 -2.68 3.17 6.09
N THR A 52 -2.11 2.56 7.13
CA THR A 52 -2.81 1.67 8.05
C THR A 52 -2.31 1.93 9.47
N ASN A 53 -3.12 1.63 10.49
CA ASN A 53 -2.85 1.95 11.88
C ASN A 53 -2.38 0.76 12.72
N ALA A 54 -2.57 -0.46 12.21
CA ALA A 54 -2.29 -1.69 12.91
C ALA A 54 -1.11 -2.43 12.27
N LYS A 55 -0.10 -2.73 13.10
CA LYS A 55 1.08 -3.47 12.67
C LYS A 55 0.75 -4.94 12.38
N GLN A 56 -0.22 -5.49 13.11
CA GLN A 56 -0.66 -6.88 12.99
C GLN A 56 -1.28 -7.17 11.62
N ASP A 57 -1.85 -6.13 11.01
CA ASP A 57 -2.48 -6.19 9.69
C ASP A 57 -1.46 -6.16 8.54
N ILE A 58 -0.15 -6.02 8.81
CA ILE A 58 0.88 -5.95 7.76
C ILE A 58 1.73 -7.22 7.75
N ILE A 59 1.61 -7.98 6.66
CA ILE A 59 2.44 -9.15 6.37
C ILE A 59 3.43 -8.79 5.28
N VAL A 60 4.72 -8.94 5.59
CA VAL A 60 5.83 -8.57 4.71
C VAL A 60 6.30 -9.81 3.95
N ASN A 61 6.40 -9.71 2.63
CA ASN A 61 6.72 -10.82 1.73
C ASN A 61 5.81 -12.04 2.01
N PRO A 62 4.47 -11.87 1.94
CA PRO A 62 3.53 -12.94 2.27
C PRO A 62 3.71 -14.17 1.37
N THR A 63 3.37 -15.34 1.90
CA THR A 63 3.37 -16.58 1.12
C THR A 63 2.21 -16.61 0.13
N VAL A 64 2.29 -17.55 -0.82
CA VAL A 64 1.20 -17.78 -1.77
C VAL A 64 -0.08 -18.21 -1.06
N GLU A 65 0.02 -19.00 0.04
CA GLU A 65 -1.16 -19.41 0.81
C GLU A 65 -1.81 -18.22 1.53
N GLU A 66 -1.04 -17.27 2.04
CA GLU A 66 -1.58 -16.07 2.70
C GLU A 66 -2.35 -15.18 1.72
N VAL A 67 -1.79 -14.96 0.53
CA VAL A 67 -2.44 -14.19 -0.54
C VAL A 67 -3.63 -14.96 -1.13
N GLY A 68 -3.54 -16.29 -1.20
CA GLY A 68 -4.58 -17.18 -1.73
C GLY A 68 -5.90 -17.17 -0.95
N LYS A 69 -5.93 -16.61 0.26
CA LYS A 69 -7.16 -16.38 1.05
C LYS A 69 -8.02 -15.22 0.51
N PHE A 70 -7.56 -14.55 -0.53
CA PHE A 70 -8.20 -13.35 -1.07
C PHE A 70 -8.36 -13.42 -2.58
N GLU A 71 -9.43 -12.82 -3.07
CA GLU A 71 -9.67 -12.52 -4.46
C GLU A 71 -9.15 -11.12 -4.81
N LYS A 72 -8.44 -10.99 -5.93
CA LYS A 72 -8.00 -9.69 -6.47
C LYS A 72 -9.15 -9.07 -7.27
N VAL A 73 -9.84 -8.10 -6.68
CA VAL A 73 -11.06 -7.52 -7.29
C VAL A 73 -10.77 -6.34 -8.22
N ALA A 74 -9.74 -5.56 -7.94
CA ALA A 74 -9.40 -4.36 -8.72
C ALA A 74 -7.97 -3.88 -8.42
N LYS A 75 -7.53 -2.82 -9.11
CA LYS A 75 -6.25 -2.15 -8.83
C LYS A 75 -6.48 -0.83 -8.11
N LEU A 76 -5.64 -0.56 -7.11
CA LEU A 76 -5.50 0.77 -6.54
C LEU A 76 -4.58 1.60 -7.44
N ILE A 77 -5.13 2.64 -8.04
CA ILE A 77 -4.47 3.49 -9.03
C ILE A 77 -4.26 4.87 -8.43
N TYR A 78 -3.03 5.37 -8.51
CA TYR A 78 -2.68 6.74 -8.15
C TYR A 78 -2.55 7.59 -9.42
N ASP A 79 -3.45 8.54 -9.58
CA ASP A 79 -3.35 9.58 -10.59
C ASP A 79 -2.38 10.66 -10.10
N LYS A 80 -1.19 10.69 -10.71
CA LYS A 80 -0.15 11.66 -10.40
C LYS A 80 -0.48 13.09 -10.87
N LYS A 81 -1.30 13.24 -11.93
CA LYS A 81 -1.68 14.55 -12.47
C LYS A 81 -2.64 15.25 -11.51
N ASN A 82 -3.67 14.54 -11.08
CA ASN A 82 -4.69 15.05 -10.15
C ASN A 82 -4.35 14.81 -8.67
N VAL A 83 -3.23 14.14 -8.39
CA VAL A 83 -2.77 13.79 -7.03
C VAL A 83 -3.88 13.09 -6.26
N ASN A 84 -4.45 12.04 -6.84
CA ASN A 84 -5.60 11.36 -6.28
C ASN A 84 -5.50 9.83 -6.42
N PHE A 85 -6.18 9.10 -5.55
CA PHE A 85 -6.42 7.68 -5.73
C PHE A 85 -7.82 7.43 -6.27
N ASN A 86 -7.99 6.38 -7.06
CA ASN A 86 -9.33 5.92 -7.46
C ASN A 86 -10.16 5.40 -6.28
N VAL A 87 -9.50 4.94 -5.21
CA VAL A 87 -10.13 4.48 -3.96
C VAL A 87 -9.39 5.04 -2.76
N HIS A 88 -10.14 5.53 -1.77
CA HIS A 88 -9.57 6.26 -0.63
C HIS A 88 -9.40 5.41 0.64
N GLN A 89 -10.13 4.32 0.77
CA GLN A 89 -10.08 3.43 1.93
C GLN A 89 -10.62 2.04 1.58
N GLY A 90 -10.32 1.06 2.42
CA GLY A 90 -10.82 -0.31 2.27
C GLY A 90 -10.30 -1.23 3.37
N GLU A 91 -10.46 -2.53 3.16
CA GLU A 91 -10.11 -3.54 4.17
C GLU A 91 -8.85 -4.34 3.85
N SER A 92 -8.62 -4.77 2.62
CA SER A 92 -7.43 -5.56 2.31
C SER A 92 -6.75 -5.08 1.03
N LEU A 93 -5.41 -5.12 1.02
CA LEU A 93 -4.57 -4.75 -0.11
C LEU A 93 -3.43 -5.73 -0.31
N PHE A 94 -3.06 -5.96 -1.57
CA PHE A 94 -1.83 -6.64 -1.91
C PHE A 94 -0.93 -5.75 -2.77
N PHE A 95 0.21 -5.39 -2.20
CA PHE A 95 1.30 -4.70 -2.88
C PHE A 95 2.21 -5.74 -3.52
N ALA A 96 2.01 -6.00 -4.81
CA ALA A 96 2.71 -7.04 -5.53
C ALA A 96 4.10 -6.60 -5.99
N GLU A 97 4.96 -7.58 -6.28
CA GLU A 97 6.35 -7.35 -6.69
C GLU A 97 6.46 -6.55 -8.00
N ASP A 98 5.51 -6.75 -8.91
CA ASP A 98 5.36 -6.05 -10.19
C ASP A 98 5.14 -4.53 -10.05
N GLY A 99 4.90 -4.04 -8.83
CA GLY A 99 4.60 -2.65 -8.53
C GLY A 99 3.11 -2.31 -8.58
N THR A 100 2.25 -3.29 -8.86
CA THR A 100 0.80 -3.13 -8.78
C THR A 100 0.33 -3.22 -7.33
N CYS A 101 -0.65 -2.39 -6.97
CA CYS A 101 -1.39 -2.53 -5.73
C CYS A 101 -2.80 -3.04 -6.07
N TYR A 102 -3.16 -4.22 -5.55
CA TYR A 102 -4.45 -4.85 -5.76
C TYR A 102 -5.37 -4.59 -4.57
N LEU A 103 -6.61 -4.22 -4.87
CA LEU A 103 -7.72 -4.30 -3.93
C LEU A 103 -8.08 -5.76 -3.75
N LEU A 104 -8.17 -6.20 -2.50
CA LEU A 104 -8.48 -7.58 -2.15
C LEU A 104 -9.86 -7.68 -1.50
N LYS A 105 -10.53 -8.81 -1.75
CA LYS A 105 -11.71 -9.25 -1.03
C LYS A 105 -11.42 -10.62 -0.43
N ARG A 106 -11.72 -10.81 0.85
CA ARG A 106 -11.55 -12.12 1.51
C ARG A 106 -12.55 -13.13 0.92
N LEU A 107 -12.08 -14.34 0.65
CA LEU A 107 -12.89 -15.47 0.20
C LEU A 107 -13.77 -16.02 1.33
#